data_AF-A0A015JUX8-F1
#
_entry.id   AF-A0A015JUX8-F1
#
_cell.length_a   1.000
_cell.length_b   1.000
_cell.length_c   1.000
_cell.angle_alpha   90.00
_cell.angle_beta   90.00
_cell.angle_gamma   90.00
#
_symmetry.space_group_name_H-M   'P 1'
#
loop_
_entity.id
_entity.type
_entity.pdbx_description
1 polymer ?
#
loop_
_entity_poly.entity_id
_entity_poly.type
_entity_poly.pdbx_seq_one_letter_code
_entity_poly.pdbx_strand_id
1 'polypeptide(L)' 'MSILNLRLQCIDLMRQEMDTESEEIMSRYNSMNDIIKVAEKNHNLKENLKQSLNPILTLLNDNHNCLNLSQI' A
#
# COMPACT_ATOMS: atom_id res chain seq x y z
N MET A 1 -9.40 7.96 -14.36
CA MET A 1 -8.19 7.10 -14.23
C MET A 1 -8.63 5.64 -14.28
N SER A 2 -7.95 4.74 -15.00
CA SER A 2 -8.38 3.33 -15.05
C SER A 2 -8.03 2.61 -13.74
N ILE A 3 -8.76 1.54 -13.41
CA ILE A 3 -8.49 0.73 -12.20
C ILE A 3 -7.09 0.10 -12.22
N LEU A 4 -6.58 -0.23 -13.41
CA LEU A 4 -5.22 -0.74 -13.58
C LEU A 4 -4.18 0.33 -13.21
N ASN A 5 -4.39 1.56 -13.66
CA ASN A 5 -3.48 2.68 -13.37
C ASN A 5 -3.45 3.01 -11.87
N LEU A 6 -4.60 2.96 -11.20
CA LEU A 6 -4.69 3.14 -9.75
C LEU A 6 -3.93 2.04 -9.01
N ARG A 7 -4.10 0.78 -9.41
CA ARG A 7 -3.38 -0.35 -8.80
C ARG A 7 -1.87 -0.20 -8.93
N LEU A 8 -1.37 0.22 -10.09
CA LEU A 8 0.06 0.44 -10.31
C LEU A 8 0.60 1.58 -9.44
N GLN A 9 -0.12 2.71 -9.36
CA GLN A 9 0.27 3.82 -8.47
C GLN A 9 0.30 3.42 -6.99
N CYS A 10 -0.67 2.63 -6.53
CA CYS A 10 -0.65 2.13 -5.17
C CYS A 10 0.60 1.27 -4.90
N ILE A 11 1.03 0.45 -5.85
CA ILE A 11 2.24 -0.38 -5.72
C ILE A 11 3.50 0.50 -5.69
N ASP A 12 3.59 1.50 -6.58
CA ASP A 12 4.73 2.41 -6.64
C ASP A 12 4.87 3.23 -5.34
N LEU A 13 3.75 3.75 -4.81
CA LEU A 13 3.72 4.46 -3.53
C LEU A 13 4.13 3.55 -2.37
N MET A 14 3.68 2.28 -2.39
CA MET A 14 4.04 1.34 -1.35
C MET A 14 5.56 1.10 -1.32
N ARG A 15 6.16 0.91 -2.49
CA ARG A 15 7.60 0.67 -2.67
C ARG A 15 8.47 1.88 -2.35
N GLN A 16 7.98 3.09 -2.62
CA GLN A 16 8.74 4.30 -2.35
C GLN A 16 9.02 4.50 -0.86
N GLU A 17 8.04 4.17 -0.01
CA GLU A 17 8.14 4.34 1.45
C GLU A 17 8.66 3.09 2.16
N MET A 18 8.60 1.93 1.51
CA MET A 18 9.04 0.66 2.09
C MET A 18 10.54 0.44 1.88
N ASP A 19 11.25 0.07 2.94
CA ASP A 19 12.65 -0.30 2.80
C ASP A 19 12.85 -1.63 2.08
N THR A 20 14.06 -1.82 1.55
CA THR A 20 14.42 -3.00 0.76
C THR A 20 14.34 -4.30 1.56
N GLU A 21 14.63 -4.28 2.87
CA GLU A 21 14.54 -5.48 3.72
C GLU A 21 13.09 -5.94 3.86
N SER A 22 12.17 -5.01 4.07
CA SER A 22 10.74 -5.25 4.19
C SER A 22 10.13 -5.72 2.88
N GLU A 23 10.55 -5.11 1.75
CA GLU A 23 10.14 -5.56 0.42
C GLU A 23 10.63 -6.99 0.14
N GLU A 24 11.88 -7.31 0.50
CA GLU A 24 12.42 -8.66 0.35
C GLU A 24 11.64 -9.67 1.22
N ILE A 25 11.33 -9.33 2.47
CA ILE A 25 10.51 -10.18 3.34
C ILE A 25 9.13 -10.42 2.71
N MET A 26 8.46 -9.37 2.22
CA MET A 26 7.14 -9.48 1.59
C MET A 26 7.18 -10.33 0.32
N SER A 27 8.24 -10.23 -0.48
CA SER A 27 8.40 -11.01 -1.71
C SER A 27 8.41 -12.54 -1.49
N ARG A 28 8.70 -12.98 -0.26
CA ARG A 28 8.72 -14.40 0.13
C ARG A 28 7.33 -14.97 0.44
N TYR A 29 6.30 -14.14 0.51
CA TYR A 29 4.94 -14.54 0.86
C TYR A 29 3.96 -14.30 -0.29
N ASN A 30 3.15 -15.32 -0.59
CA ASN A 30 2.19 -15.27 -1.70
C ASN A 30 0.80 -14.74 -1.28
N SER A 31 0.62 -14.40 0.00
CA SER A 31 -0.66 -14.00 0.57
C SER A 31 -0.49 -12.86 1.55
N MET A 32 -1.38 -11.86 1.43
CA MET A 32 -1.44 -10.74 2.37
C MET A 32 -1.65 -11.20 3.82
N ASN A 33 -2.41 -12.29 4.03
CA ASN A 33 -2.62 -12.83 5.37
C ASN A 33 -1.32 -13.36 6.00
N ASP A 34 -0.42 -13.92 5.19
CA ASP A 34 0.85 -14.42 5.72
C ASP A 34 1.82 -13.27 5.99
N ILE A 35 1.79 -12.23 5.15
CA ILE A 35 2.52 -10.98 5.39
C ILE A 35 2.07 -10.33 6.71
N ILE A 36 0.76 -10.27 6.98
CA ILE A 36 0.22 -9.71 8.22
C ILE A 36 0.73 -10.49 9.44
N LYS A 37 0.68 -11.84 9.42
CA LYS A 37 1.18 -12.68 10.53
C LYS A 37 2.67 -12.45 10.81
N VAL A 38 3.45 -12.17 9.77
CA VAL A 38 4.90 -11.91 9.90
C VAL A 38 5.13 -10.50 10.42
N ALA A 39 4.38 -9.52 9.94
CA ALA A 39 4.40 -8.15 10.44
C ALA A 39 3.96 -8.06 11.92
N GLU A 40 3.03 -8.90 12.37
CA GLU A 40 2.67 -8.98 13.80
C GLU A 40 3.86 -9.38 14.68
N LYS A 41 4.81 -10.14 14.15
CA LYS A 41 6.00 -10.60 14.85
C LYS A 41 7.23 -9.71 14.61
N ASN A 42 7.23 -8.93 13.53
CA ASN A 42 8.32 -8.03 13.14
C ASN A 42 7.86 -6.57 13.18
N HIS A 43 8.31 -5.84 14.21
CA HIS A 43 7.90 -4.46 14.43
C HIS A 43 8.29 -3.51 13.29
N ASN A 44 9.49 -3.66 12.72
CA ASN A 44 9.96 -2.83 11.61
C ASN A 44 9.08 -3.04 10.37
N LEU A 45 8.81 -4.29 10.01
CA LEU A 45 7.93 -4.60 8.88
C LEU A 45 6.52 -4.01 9.08
N LYS A 46 5.98 -4.08 10.30
CA LYS A 46 4.67 -3.49 10.62
C LYS A 46 4.67 -1.97 10.48
N GLU A 47 5.73 -1.30 10.91
CA GLU A 47 5.85 0.14 10.82
C GLU A 47 6.00 0.59 9.36
N ASN A 48 6.85 -0.09 8.59
CA ASN A 48 7.02 0.18 7.16
C ASN A 48 5.73 -0.06 6.37
N LEU A 49 4.98 -1.13 6.68
CA LEU A 49 3.66 -1.34 6.11
C LEU A 49 2.70 -0.20 6.44
N LYS A 50 2.70 0.32 7.66
CA LYS A 50 1.85 1.48 8.01
C LYS A 50 2.26 2.73 7.26
N GLN A 51 3.56 3.04 7.20
CA GLN A 51 4.05 4.23 6.50
C GLN A 51 3.74 4.16 5.00
N SER A 52 3.99 3.02 4.37
CA SER A 52 3.71 2.79 2.95
C SER A 52 2.22 2.78 2.59
N LEU A 53 1.33 2.49 3.55
CA LEU A 53 -0.13 2.53 3.34
C LEU A 53 -0.74 3.93 3.46
N ASN A 54 -0.13 4.84 4.23
CA ASN A 54 -0.63 6.21 4.40
C ASN A 54 -0.81 6.97 3.07
N PRO A 55 0.19 7.03 2.17
CA PRO A 55 0.02 7.75 0.90
C PRO A 55 -1.02 7.07 -0.01
N ILE A 56 -1.18 5.75 0.08
CA ILE A 56 -2.20 5.00 -0.68
C ILE A 56 -3.61 5.38 -0.20
N LEU A 57 -3.81 5.49 1.12
CA LEU A 57 -5.08 5.94 1.70
C LEU A 57 -5.44 7.36 1.25
N THR A 58 -4.47 8.26 1.24
CA THR A 58 -4.64 9.63 0.72
C THR A 58 -5.03 9.61 -0.76
N LEU A 59 -4.31 8.85 -1.59
CA LEU A 59 -4.61 8.70 -3.02
C LEU A 59 -6.04 8.17 -3.26
N LEU A 60 -6.47 7.17 -2.48
CA LEU A 60 -7.82 6.62 -2.60
C LEU A 60 -8.89 7.61 -2.18
N ASN A 61 -8.66 8.37 -1.09
CA ASN A 61 -9.57 9.42 -0.64
C ASN A 61 -9.69 10.55 -1.65
N ASP A 62 -8.58 10.98 -2.25
CA ASP A 62 -8.57 12.03 -3.27
C ASP A 62 -9.32 11.57 -4.53
N ASN A 63 -9.11 10.34 -4.97
CA ASN A 63 -9.86 9.76 -6.08
C ASN A 63 -11.35 9.58 -5.74
N HIS A 64 -11.69 9.20 -4.52
CA HIS A 64 -13.08 9.09 -4.07
C HIS A 64 -13.78 10.45 -3.99
N ASN A 65 -13.10 11.48 -3.50
CA ASN A 65 -13.59 12.86 -3.50
C ASN A 65 -13.75 13.39 -4.94
N CYS A 66 -12.80 13.08 -5.82
CA CYS A 66 -12.85 13.46 -7.23
C CYS A 66 -14.03 12.78 -7.97
N LEU A 67 -14.35 11.52 -7.64
CA LEU A 67 -15.52 10.81 -8.17
C LEU A 67 -16.84 11.46 -7.72
N ASN A 68 -16.94 11.90 -6.45
CA ASN A 68 -18.13 12.60 -5.94
C ASN A 68 -18.33 14.00 -6.56
N LEU A 69 -17.26 14.72 -6.88
CA LEU A 69 -17.34 16.02 -7.58
C LEU A 69 -17.70 15.89 -9.07
N SER A 70 -17.54 14.71 -9.69
CA SER A 70 -17.95 14.48 -11.08
C SER A 70 -19.43 14.14 -11.26
N GLN A 71 -20.18 14.04 -10.15
CA GLN A 71 -21.62 13.71 -10.12
C GLN A 71 -22.52 14.91 -9.78
N ILE A 72 -21.96 16.13 -9.73
CA ILE A 72 -22.68 17.41 -9.61
C ILE A 72 -22.54 18.16 -10.94
#